data_AF-A0A9E4C6X6-F1
#
_entry.id   AF-A0A9E4C6X6-F1
#
_cell.length_a   1.000
_cell.length_b   1.000
_cell.length_c   1.000
_cell.angle_alpha   90.00
_cell.angle_beta   90.00
_cell.angle_gamma   90.00
#
_symmetry.space_group_name_H-M   'P 1'
#
loop_
_entity.id
_entity.type
_entity.pdbx_description
1 polymer ?
#
loop_
_entity_poly.entity_id
_entity_poly.type
_entity_poly.pdbx_seq_one_letter_code
_entity_poly.pdbx_strand_id
1 'polypeptide(L)'
;MDQNQSTRPYKANTSVKLLYISLGIGVLRSIMESSTQAEVASPAFVMFIAFFVLGIMWFFIFMIGKGRNWARITFLVLFIIGTPFSVLPLMQSLAANPISGLLGIVQIIIQIVAIVFLFQKPSSDWFREMKAN
;
A
#
# COMPACT_ATOMS: atom_id res chain seq x y z
N MET A 1 13.35 -34.04 -13.19
CA MET A 1 13.36 -32.59 -13.50
C MET A 1 12.50 -31.93 -12.43
N ASP A 2 13.07 -31.62 -11.27
CA ASP A 2 12.30 -31.04 -10.17
C ASP A 2 12.06 -29.56 -10.45
N GLN A 3 10.83 -29.25 -10.85
CA GLN A 3 10.32 -27.89 -10.89
C GLN A 3 10.22 -27.39 -9.45
N ASN A 4 11.30 -26.80 -8.94
CA ASN A 4 11.32 -26.09 -7.67
C ASN A 4 10.43 -24.84 -7.83
N GLN A 5 9.11 -25.02 -7.68
CA GLN A 5 8.19 -23.91 -7.49
C GLN A 5 8.59 -23.27 -6.16
N SER A 6 9.42 -22.22 -6.24
CA SER A 6 9.92 -21.48 -5.08
C SER A 6 8.70 -20.97 -4.29
N THR A 7 8.33 -21.75 -3.28
CA THR A 7 7.11 -21.56 -2.50
C THR A 7 7.28 -20.26 -1.74
N ARG A 8 6.37 -19.32 -1.99
CA ARG A 8 6.49 -17.97 -1.45
C ARG A 8 6.62 -18.01 0.08
N PRO A 9 7.66 -17.38 0.67
CA PRO A 9 7.90 -17.47 2.10
C PRO A 9 6.78 -16.80 2.89
N TYR A 10 6.54 -17.30 4.11
CA TYR A 10 5.45 -16.83 4.98
C TYR A 10 5.44 -15.30 5.15
N LYS A 11 6.61 -14.69 5.38
CA LYS A 11 6.76 -13.24 5.55
C LYS A 11 6.40 -12.45 4.29
N ALA A 12 6.81 -12.93 3.11
CA ALA A 12 6.36 -12.36 1.85
C ALA A 12 4.84 -12.54 1.70
N ASN A 13 4.27 -13.69 2.07
CA ASN A 13 2.81 -13.91 2.04
C ASN A 13 2.05 -12.89 2.90
N THR A 14 2.46 -12.78 4.15
CA THR A 14 1.88 -11.87 5.15
C THR A 14 2.00 -10.42 4.71
N SER A 15 3.14 -9.99 4.14
CA SER A 15 3.31 -8.61 3.68
C SER A 15 2.26 -8.17 2.66
N VAL A 16 1.95 -8.99 1.65
CA VAL A 16 0.92 -8.62 0.65
C VAL A 16 -0.48 -8.64 1.24
N LYS A 17 -0.77 -9.55 2.18
CA LYS A 17 -2.05 -9.50 2.91
C LYS A 17 -2.18 -8.20 3.68
N LEU A 18 -1.12 -7.77 4.38
CA LEU A 18 -1.07 -6.49 5.08
C LEU A 18 -1.24 -5.31 4.12
N LEU A 19 -0.62 -5.36 2.93
CA LEU A 19 -0.81 -4.31 1.91
C LEU A 19 -2.26 -4.26 1.39
N TYR A 20 -2.92 -5.40 1.15
CA TYR A 20 -4.33 -5.41 0.76
C TYR A 20 -5.25 -4.91 1.87
N ILE A 21 -4.97 -5.27 3.13
CA ILE A 21 -5.68 -4.72 4.30
C ILE A 21 -5.52 -3.21 4.36
N SER A 22 -4.29 -2.71 4.19
CA SER A 22 -3.99 -1.28 4.17
C SER A 22 -4.71 -0.55 3.03
N LEU A 23 -4.78 -1.18 1.84
CA LEU A 23 -5.55 -0.65 0.72
C LEU A 23 -7.05 -0.55 1.05
N GLY A 24 -7.62 -1.59 1.69
CA GLY A 24 -9.01 -1.58 2.14
C GLY A 24 -9.30 -0.50 3.19
N ILE A 25 -8.39 -0.29 4.15
CA ILE A 25 -8.49 0.83 5.11
C ILE A 25 -8.48 2.17 4.37
N GLY A 26 -7.61 2.32 3.36
CA GLY A 26 -7.56 3.52 2.53
C GLY A 26 -8.90 3.83 1.85
N VAL A 27 -9.52 2.81 1.23
CA VAL A 27 -10.86 2.94 0.62
C VAL A 27 -11.90 3.36 1.66
N LEU A 28 -11.91 2.72 2.82
CA LEU A 28 -12.86 3.03 3.90
C LEU A 28 -12.70 4.47 4.39
N ARG A 29 -11.46 4.93 4.58
CA ARG A 29 -11.16 6.32 4.94
C ARG A 29 -11.60 7.31 3.86
N SER A 30 -11.35 7.00 2.58
CA SER A 30 -11.81 7.86 1.47
C SER A 30 -13.33 8.03 1.44
N ILE A 31 -14.09 7.00 1.82
CA ILE A 31 -15.54 7.10 1.94
C ILE A 31 -15.94 8.00 3.13
N MET A 32 -15.28 7.83 4.29
CA MET A 32 -15.53 8.65 5.49
C MET A 32 -15.21 10.14 5.30
N GLU A 33 -14.21 10.45 4.48
CA GLU A 33 -13.73 11.80 4.20
C GLU A 33 -14.32 12.40 2.91
N SER A 34 -15.24 11.67 2.24
CA SER A 34 -15.83 12.12 0.96
C SER A 34 -16.74 13.34 1.10
N SER A 35 -17.31 13.58 2.28
CA SER A 35 -18.24 14.68 2.55
C SER A 35 -17.57 16.04 2.77
N THR A 36 -16.26 16.09 3.02
CA THR A 36 -15.51 17.31 3.37
C THR A 36 -14.71 17.92 2.22
N GLN A 37 -14.65 17.28 1.04
CA GLN A 37 -13.75 17.68 -0.07
C GLN A 37 -14.43 18.43 -1.23
N ALA A 38 -15.66 18.94 -1.05
CA ALA A 38 -16.47 19.48 -2.14
C ALA A 38 -15.99 20.83 -2.74
N GLU A 39 -14.94 21.46 -2.19
CA GLU A 39 -14.62 22.87 -2.52
C GLU A 39 -13.38 23.10 -3.40
N VAL A 40 -12.55 22.07 -3.68
CA VAL A 40 -11.21 22.29 -4.29
C VAL A 40 -11.10 21.82 -5.75
N ALA A 41 -11.94 20.90 -6.20
CA ALA A 41 -11.94 20.37 -7.57
C ALA A 41 -13.31 19.80 -7.95
N SER A 42 -13.54 19.50 -9.25
CA SER A 42 -14.79 18.87 -9.66
C SER A 42 -14.92 17.48 -9.00
N PRO A 43 -16.11 17.10 -8.51
CA PRO A 43 -16.32 15.79 -7.88
C PRO A 43 -15.90 14.61 -8.77
N ALA A 44 -16.12 14.74 -10.08
CA ALA A 44 -15.71 13.75 -11.07
C ALA A 44 -14.18 13.60 -11.13
N PHE A 45 -13.43 14.69 -11.05
CA PHE A 45 -11.97 14.66 -11.06
C PHE A 45 -11.42 14.03 -9.77
N VAL A 46 -11.95 14.40 -8.61
CA VAL A 46 -11.57 13.79 -7.32
C VAL A 46 -11.81 12.28 -7.34
N MET A 47 -12.98 11.87 -7.81
CA MET A 47 -13.33 10.45 -7.93
C MET A 47 -12.42 9.71 -8.91
N PHE A 48 -12.12 10.32 -10.07
CA PHE A 48 -11.19 9.75 -11.04
C PHE A 48 -9.79 9.53 -10.44
N ILE A 49 -9.23 10.54 -9.77
CA ILE A 49 -7.92 10.44 -9.12
C ILE A 49 -7.94 9.35 -8.04
N ALA A 50 -8.99 9.28 -7.23
CA ALA A 50 -9.12 8.25 -6.19
C ALA A 50 -9.09 6.83 -6.80
N PHE A 51 -9.91 6.57 -7.82
CA PHE A 51 -9.92 5.27 -8.50
C PHE A 51 -8.59 4.95 -9.20
N PHE A 52 -7.97 5.96 -9.82
CA PHE A 52 -6.68 5.81 -10.47
C PHE A 52 -5.57 5.41 -9.48
N VAL A 53 -5.49 6.10 -8.34
CA VAL A 53 -4.53 5.79 -7.26
C VAL A 53 -4.79 4.40 -6.69
N LEU A 54 -6.05 4.03 -6.44
CA LEU A 54 -6.42 2.69 -5.96
C LEU A 54 -6.00 1.61 -6.95
N GLY A 55 -6.24 1.82 -8.26
CA GLY A 55 -5.84 0.90 -9.31
C GLY A 55 -4.33 0.72 -9.39
N ILE A 56 -3.56 1.81 -9.30
CA ILE A 56 -2.10 1.78 -9.26
C ILE A 56 -1.60 1.01 -8.04
N MET A 57 -2.14 1.29 -6.86
CA MET A 57 -1.71 0.61 -5.63
C MET A 57 -2.03 -0.88 -5.69
N TRP A 58 -3.23 -1.24 -6.14
CA TRP A 58 -3.62 -2.64 -6.36
C TRP A 58 -2.68 -3.35 -7.33
N PHE A 59 -2.32 -2.70 -8.45
CA PHE A 59 -1.37 -3.23 -9.43
C PHE A 59 0.01 -3.48 -8.82
N PHE A 60 0.54 -2.56 -8.01
CA PHE A 60 1.81 -2.78 -7.31
C PHE A 60 1.75 -3.95 -6.35
N ILE A 61 0.70 -4.04 -5.53
CA ILE A 61 0.51 -5.13 -4.56
C ILE A 61 0.43 -6.48 -5.30
N PHE A 62 -0.28 -6.53 -6.42
CA PHE A 62 -0.36 -7.70 -7.28
C PHE A 62 1.01 -8.11 -7.85
N MET A 63 1.79 -7.14 -8.36
CA MET A 63 3.14 -7.41 -8.89
C MET A 63 4.13 -7.83 -7.82
N ILE A 64 4.02 -7.30 -6.61
CA ILE A 64 4.76 -7.76 -5.42
C ILE A 64 4.38 -9.22 -5.12
N GLY A 65 3.09 -9.55 -5.15
CA GLY A 65 2.59 -10.91 -4.97
C GLY A 65 3.13 -11.90 -6.01
N LYS A 66 3.45 -11.43 -7.22
CA LYS A 66 4.09 -12.19 -8.30
C LYS A 66 5.62 -12.30 -8.18
N GLY A 67 6.23 -11.77 -7.13
CA GLY A 67 7.69 -11.86 -6.95
C GLY A 67 8.48 -10.89 -7.81
N ARG A 68 7.85 -9.84 -8.35
CA ARG A 68 8.57 -8.84 -9.16
C ARG A 68 9.39 -7.91 -8.26
N ASN A 69 10.71 -8.05 -8.30
CA ASN A 69 11.64 -7.25 -7.49
C ASN A 69 11.52 -5.73 -7.75
N TRP A 70 11.25 -5.32 -8.99
CA TRP A 70 11.08 -3.89 -9.31
C TRP A 70 9.86 -3.29 -8.59
N ALA A 71 8.80 -4.07 -8.40
CA ALA A 71 7.56 -3.60 -7.78
C ALA A 71 7.76 -3.28 -6.30
N ARG A 72 8.51 -4.09 -5.55
CA ARG A 72 8.80 -3.80 -4.13
C ARG A 72 9.67 -2.56 -3.95
N ILE A 73 10.63 -2.30 -4.85
CA ILE A 73 11.50 -1.12 -4.78
C ILE A 73 10.71 0.13 -5.15
N THR A 74 9.92 0.07 -6.22
CA THR A 74 9.06 1.18 -6.64
C THR A 74 8.04 1.50 -5.55
N PHE A 75 7.40 0.49 -4.94
CA PHE A 75 6.49 0.68 -3.82
C PHE A 75 7.16 1.35 -2.62
N LEU A 76 8.39 0.94 -2.26
CA LEU A 76 9.16 1.58 -1.19
C LEU A 76 9.44 3.06 -1.49
N VAL A 77 9.87 3.37 -2.72
CA VAL A 77 10.15 4.75 -3.13
C VAL A 77 8.88 5.60 -3.08
N LEU A 78 7.77 5.10 -3.64
CA LEU A 78 6.47 5.78 -3.58
C LEU A 78 6.00 5.98 -2.13
N PHE A 79 6.21 5.00 -1.25
CA PHE A 79 5.89 5.13 0.16
C PHE A 79 6.71 6.22 0.85
N ILE A 80 8.04 6.24 0.64
CA ILE A 80 8.94 7.24 1.24
C ILE A 80 8.59 8.65 0.74
N ILE A 81 8.34 8.81 -0.57
CA ILE A 81 7.99 10.10 -1.16
C ILE A 81 6.57 10.53 -0.73
N GLY A 82 5.61 9.61 -0.72
CA GLY A 82 4.21 9.90 -0.42
C GLY A 82 3.92 10.18 1.05
N THR A 83 4.69 9.60 1.97
CA THR A 83 4.44 9.73 3.43
C THR A 83 4.52 11.18 3.91
N PRO A 84 5.53 12.01 3.55
CA PRO A 84 5.53 13.43 3.90
C PRO A 84 4.28 14.19 3.46
N PHE A 85 3.77 13.90 2.25
CA PHE A 85 2.55 14.54 1.73
C PHE A 85 1.28 14.08 2.44
N SER A 86 1.29 12.96 3.16
CA SER A 86 0.13 12.45 3.90
C SER A 86 0.04 12.99 5.32
N VAL A 87 1.10 13.63 5.86
CA VAL A 87 1.12 14.14 7.25
C VAL A 87 0.06 15.22 7.47
N LEU A 88 0.01 16.25 6.62
CA LEU A 88 -0.94 17.34 6.79
C LEU A 88 -2.42 16.87 6.66
N PRO A 89 -2.80 16.10 5.61
CA PRO A 89 -4.13 15.50 5.52
C PRO A 89 -4.47 14.61 6.73
N LEU A 90 -3.49 13.88 7.26
CA LEU A 90 -3.70 13.04 8.44
C LEU A 90 -4.00 13.89 9.68
N MET A 91 -3.27 14.99 9.92
CA MET A 91 -3.54 15.88 11.05
C MET A 91 -4.93 16.54 10.93
N GLN A 92 -5.32 16.95 9.74
CA GLN A 92 -6.66 17.47 9.47
C GLN A 92 -7.74 16.42 9.74
N SER A 93 -7.50 15.17 9.31
CA SER A 93 -8.39 14.04 9.57
C SER A 93 -8.53 13.75 11.07
N LEU A 94 -7.43 13.76 11.84
CA LEU A 94 -7.49 13.60 13.30
C LEU A 94 -8.35 14.67 13.98
N ALA A 95 -8.30 15.92 13.50
CA ALA A 95 -9.07 17.02 14.07
C ALA A 95 -10.56 16.97 13.66
N ALA A 96 -10.85 16.67 12.40
CA ALA A 96 -12.21 16.68 11.86
C ALA A 96 -12.99 15.38 12.12
N ASN A 97 -12.32 14.23 11.99
CA ASN A 97 -12.88 12.90 12.19
C ASN A 97 -11.82 11.98 12.86
N PRO A 98 -11.76 11.98 14.21
CA PRO A 98 -10.74 11.24 14.95
C PRO A 98 -10.68 9.75 14.59
N ILE A 99 -11.81 9.13 14.22
CA ILE A 99 -11.86 7.73 13.80
C ILE A 99 -11.10 7.54 12.48
N SER A 100 -11.36 8.37 11.47
CA SER A 100 -10.61 8.32 10.21
C SER A 100 -9.12 8.62 10.42
N GLY A 101 -8.81 9.57 11.31
CA GLY A 101 -7.44 9.90 11.67
C GLY A 101 -6.68 8.70 12.29
N LEU A 102 -7.28 8.03 13.27
CA LEU A 102 -6.71 6.82 13.89
C LEU A 102 -6.54 5.69 12.87
N LEU A 103 -7.52 5.48 11.99
CA LEU A 103 -7.39 4.52 10.90
C LEU A 103 -6.20 4.85 9.99
N GLY A 104 -5.92 6.13 9.75
CA GLY A 104 -4.75 6.55 8.98
C GLY A 104 -3.43 6.19 9.66
N ILE A 105 -3.33 6.38 10.98
CA ILE A 105 -2.14 5.97 11.75
C ILE A 105 -1.95 4.45 11.67
N VAL A 106 -3.02 3.68 11.91
CA VAL A 106 -3.00 2.22 11.79
C VAL A 106 -2.59 1.79 10.38
N GLN A 107 -3.12 2.45 9.36
CA GLN A 107 -2.81 2.17 7.96
C GLN A 107 -1.31 2.37 7.67
N ILE A 108 -0.69 3.44 8.17
CA ILE A 108 0.75 3.70 8.04
C ILE A 108 1.58 2.62 8.74
N ILE A 109 1.22 2.26 9.98
CA ILE A 109 1.91 1.20 10.73
C ILE A 109 1.87 -0.12 9.97
N ILE A 110 0.70 -0.50 9.44
CA ILE A 110 0.55 -1.72 8.63
C ILE A 110 1.45 -1.68 7.38
N GLN A 111 1.55 -0.54 6.69
CA GLN A 111 2.42 -0.39 5.52
C GLN A 111 3.90 -0.52 5.90
N ILE A 112 4.34 0.08 7.01
CA ILE A 112 5.71 -0.05 7.50
C ILE A 112 6.03 -1.52 7.81
N VAL A 113 5.16 -2.23 8.53
CA VAL A 113 5.36 -3.64 8.85
C VAL A 113 5.42 -4.50 7.58
N ALA A 114 4.53 -4.23 6.62
CA ALA A 114 4.52 -4.93 5.34
C ALA A 114 5.82 -4.71 4.56
N ILE A 115 6.31 -3.47 4.49
CA ILE A 115 7.58 -3.11 3.87
C ILE A 115 8.73 -3.85 4.56
N VAL A 116 8.82 -3.79 5.88
CA VAL A 116 9.86 -4.53 6.63
C VAL A 116 9.84 -6.01 6.26
N PHE A 117 8.67 -6.64 6.19
CA PHE A 117 8.53 -8.05 5.81
C PHE A 117 8.93 -8.32 4.35
N LEU A 118 8.73 -7.38 3.43
CA LEU A 118 9.17 -7.49 2.02
C LEU A 118 10.68 -7.47 1.86
N PHE A 119 11.39 -6.79 2.76
CA PHE A 119 12.85 -6.63 2.69
C PHE A 119 13.63 -7.58 3.60
N GLN A 120 12.95 -8.33 4.48
CA GLN A 120 13.59 -9.39 5.26
C GLN A 120 14.26 -10.45 4.38
N LYS A 121 15.37 -11.01 4.87
CA LYS A 121 16.24 -11.95 4.13
C LYS A 121 15.48 -13.07 3.40
N PRO A 122 14.54 -13.82 4.04
CA PRO A 122 13.82 -14.89 3.33
C PRO A 122 12.98 -14.37 2.15
N SER A 123 12.33 -13.21 2.31
CA SER A 123 11.58 -12.57 1.23
C SER A 123 12.51 -12.09 0.13
N SER A 124 13.64 -11.47 0.49
CA SER A 124 14.63 -10.96 -0.47
C SER A 124 15.27 -12.06 -1.30
N ASP A 125 15.57 -13.21 -0.71
CA ASP A 125 16.09 -14.38 -1.43
C ASP A 125 15.04 -14.90 -2.43
N TRP A 126 13.77 -15.02 -2.01
CA TRP A 126 12.66 -15.37 -2.91
C TRP A 126 12.49 -14.42 -4.10
N PHE A 127 12.55 -13.10 -3.87
CA PHE A 127 12.49 -12.12 -4.96
C PHE A 127 13.69 -12.23 -5.92
N ARG A 128 14.86 -12.64 -5.43
CA ARG A 128 16.06 -12.84 -6.26
C ARG A 128 15.94 -14.11 -7.10
N GLU A 129 15.44 -15.20 -6.53
CA GLU A 129 15.14 -16.44 -7.25
C GLU A 129 14.12 -16.21 -8.36
N MET A 130 13.05 -15.47 -8.08
CA MET A 130 12.01 -15.11 -9.07
C MET A 130 12.50 -14.18 -10.19
N LYS A 131 13.66 -13.54 -10.03
CA LYS A 131 14.31 -12.73 -11.10
C LYS A 131 15.22 -13.58 -11.98
N ALA A 132 15.76 -14.68 -11.45
CA ALA A 132 16.67 -15.57 -12.15
C ALA A 132 15.96 -16.58 -13.07
N ASN A 133 14.65 -16.75 -12.88
CA ASN A 133 13.73 -17.51 -13.74
C ASN A 133 13.02 -16.60 -14.75
#